data_AF-A0AAC9FGI5-F1
#
_entry.id   AF-A0AAC9FGI5-F1
#
_cell.length_a   1.000
_cell.length_b   1.000
_cell.length_c   1.000
_cell.angle_alpha   90.00
_cell.angle_beta   90.00
_cell.angle_gamma   90.00
#
_symmetry.space_group_name_H-M   'P 1'
#
loop_
_entity.id
_entity.type
_entity.pdbx_description
1 polymer ?
#
loop_
_entity_poly.entity_id
_entity_poly.type
_entity_poly.pdbx_seq_one_letter_code
_entity_poly.pdbx_strand_id
1 'polypeptide(L)'
;MDRMTTARREDPQAAIRRPAPDRAARSRHSPPLIEQLTHRELEVVGGLVRGLTNKQIGQELGISHRTVEIHRSRLMRKLGAATLAGLLGIILPQRDRIDALIARHARAPR
;
A
#
# COMPACT_ATOMS: atom_id res chain seq x y z
N MET A 1 41.48 14.96 22.18
CA MET A 1 41.48 13.48 22.23
C MET A 1 40.80 13.09 23.53
N ASP A 2 39.60 12.52 23.59
CA ASP A 2 38.71 12.03 22.51
C ASP A 2 37.23 12.30 22.88
N ARG A 3 36.39 12.60 21.88
CA ARG A 3 34.92 12.64 22.04
C ARG A 3 34.28 11.50 21.23
N MET A 4 34.31 10.32 21.82
CA MET A 4 33.58 9.12 21.45
C MET A 4 32.80 8.65 22.70
N THR A 5 31.63 8.02 22.64
CA THR A 5 30.88 7.56 21.47
C THR A 5 29.37 7.51 21.77
N THR A 6 28.55 7.79 20.74
CA THR A 6 27.10 7.56 20.57
C THR A 6 26.15 7.61 21.78
N ALA A 7 25.16 8.51 21.69
CA ALA A 7 24.05 8.61 22.62
C ALA A 7 23.24 7.31 22.75
N ARG A 8 23.06 6.88 24.01
CA ARG A 8 22.11 5.84 24.45
C ARG A 8 20.67 6.35 24.32
N ARG A 9 19.98 5.91 23.27
CA ARG A 9 18.58 6.16 22.87
C ARG A 9 18.27 5.24 21.66
N GLU A 10 17.09 4.65 21.41
CA GLU A 10 15.76 4.68 22.07
C GLU A 10 15.19 3.23 22.20
N ASP A 11 13.86 3.09 22.20
CA ASP A 11 13.02 1.93 22.53
C ASP A 11 12.95 0.74 21.53
N PRO A 12 12.93 -0.52 22.00
CA PRO A 12 12.60 -1.71 21.19
C PRO A 12 11.08 -1.90 21.04
N GLN A 13 10.40 -0.93 20.43
CA GLN A 13 8.93 -0.89 20.39
C GLN A 13 8.35 -1.40 19.06
N ALA A 14 7.88 -2.66 19.06
CA ALA A 14 6.57 -3.06 18.51
C ALA A 14 6.44 -4.59 18.48
N ALA A 15 5.69 -5.15 19.45
CA ALA A 15 5.16 -6.50 19.31
C ALA A 15 4.20 -6.53 18.11
N ILE A 16 4.65 -7.11 16.99
CA ILE A 16 3.83 -7.22 15.77
C ILE A 16 2.78 -8.32 15.98
N ARG A 17 1.70 -7.97 16.69
CA ARG A 17 0.46 -8.76 16.78
C ARG A 17 0.07 -9.14 15.35
N ARG A 18 0.12 -10.44 15.04
CA ARG A 18 -0.52 -11.02 13.86
C ARG A 18 -2.03 -11.11 14.14
N PRO A 19 -2.89 -10.26 13.55
CA PRO A 19 -4.26 -10.68 13.31
C PRO A 19 -4.21 -11.77 12.23
N ALA A 20 -4.68 -12.97 12.55
CA ALA A 20 -4.98 -13.95 11.53
C ALA A 20 -6.06 -13.37 10.59
N PRO A 21 -5.96 -13.54 9.26
CA PRO A 21 -7.06 -13.20 8.37
C PRO A 21 -8.19 -14.20 8.62
N ASP A 22 -9.33 -13.66 9.06
CA ASP A 22 -10.55 -14.41 9.32
C ASP A 22 -10.98 -15.21 8.08
N ARG A 23 -11.24 -16.50 8.27
CA ARG A 23 -11.70 -17.38 7.19
C ARG A 23 -13.20 -17.20 7.02
N ALA A 24 -13.57 -16.71 5.82
CA ALA A 24 -14.82 -16.94 5.10
C ALA A 24 -15.79 -15.76 4.88
N ALA A 25 -16.62 -15.95 3.85
CA ALA A 25 -17.93 -15.33 3.63
C ALA A 25 -18.02 -13.81 3.36
N ARG A 26 -17.73 -13.44 2.10
CA ARG A 26 -18.85 -13.30 1.15
C ARG A 26 -18.46 -13.36 -0.33
N SER A 27 -18.94 -14.39 -1.02
CA SER A 27 -19.11 -14.32 -2.48
C SER A 27 -20.17 -13.27 -2.82
N ARG A 28 -19.80 -12.31 -3.67
CA ARG A 28 -20.71 -11.50 -4.49
C ARG A 28 -19.88 -10.82 -5.57
N HIS A 29 -20.33 -10.90 -6.82
CA HIS A 29 -19.75 -10.19 -7.95
C HIS A 29 -20.08 -8.69 -7.88
N SER A 30 -19.57 -7.99 -6.87
CA SER A 30 -19.34 -6.55 -7.00
C SER A 30 -18.27 -6.36 -8.10
N PRO A 31 -18.41 -5.37 -8.99
CA PRO A 31 -17.30 -5.00 -9.88
C PRO A 31 -16.08 -4.74 -9.00
N PRO A 32 -14.88 -5.23 -9.36
CA PRO A 32 -13.72 -5.12 -8.50
C PRO A 32 -13.50 -3.66 -8.14
N LEU A 33 -13.57 -3.34 -6.84
CA LEU A 33 -13.41 -1.97 -6.30
C LEU A 33 -12.13 -1.27 -6.77
N ILE A 34 -11.17 -2.07 -7.26
CA ILE A 34 -9.92 -1.67 -7.91
C ILE A 34 -10.16 -0.86 -9.20
N GLU A 35 -11.19 -1.16 -9.99
CA GLU A 35 -11.53 -0.38 -11.19
C GLU A 35 -12.05 1.03 -10.87
N GLN A 36 -12.58 1.23 -9.67
CA GLN A 36 -13.04 2.54 -9.16
C GLN A 36 -11.92 3.34 -8.50
N LEU A 37 -10.68 2.83 -8.48
CA LEU A 37 -9.53 3.56 -7.96
C LEU A 37 -9.11 4.68 -8.91
N THR A 38 -8.83 5.85 -8.34
CA THR A 38 -8.24 6.98 -9.06
C THR A 38 -6.82 6.65 -9.53
N HIS A 39 -6.29 7.40 -10.50
CA HIS A 39 -4.94 7.18 -11.01
C HIS A 39 -3.88 7.12 -9.89
N ARG A 40 -3.91 8.08 -8.96
CA ARG A 40 -2.98 8.13 -7.82
C ARG A 40 -3.16 6.97 -6.85
N GLU A 41 -4.37 6.46 -6.70
CA GLU A 41 -4.64 5.25 -5.92
C GLU A 41 -4.08 4.00 -6.61
N LEU A 42 -4.25 3.87 -7.92
CA LEU A 42 -3.67 2.76 -8.72
C LEU A 42 -2.14 2.79 -8.69
N GLU A 43 -1.52 3.95 -8.86
CA GLU A 43 -0.06 4.14 -8.76
C GLU A 43 0.49 3.66 -7.40
N VAL A 44 -0.12 4.09 -6.29
CA VAL A 44 0.27 3.65 -4.93
C VAL A 44 0.06 2.15 -4.74
N VAL A 45 -1.05 1.61 -5.25
CA VAL A 45 -1.34 0.17 -5.19
C VAL A 45 -0.33 -0.65 -6.01
N GLY A 46 0.04 -0.21 -7.21
CA GLY A 46 1.06 -0.86 -8.04
C GLY A 46 2.41 -0.92 -7.33
N GLY A 47 2.82 0.17 -6.67
CA GLY A 47 4.02 0.17 -5.85
C GLY A 47 3.98 -0.85 -4.70
N LEU A 48 2.84 -0.98 -4.01
CA LEU A 48 2.65 -1.99 -2.95
C LEU A 48 2.68 -3.42 -3.50
N VAL A 49 2.12 -3.67 -4.68
CA VAL A 49 2.16 -4.98 -5.37
C VAL A 49 3.58 -5.34 -5.81
N ARG A 50 4.37 -4.36 -6.24
CA ARG A 50 5.81 -4.50 -6.51
C ARG A 50 6.65 -4.72 -5.25
N GLY A 51 6.06 -4.70 -4.06
CA GLY A 51 6.77 -4.85 -2.78
C GLY A 51 7.58 -3.61 -2.37
N LEU A 52 7.33 -2.45 -2.97
CA LEU A 52 8.03 -1.21 -2.64
C LEU A 52 7.59 -0.68 -1.27
N THR A 53 8.54 -0.16 -0.49
CA THR A 53 8.26 0.53 0.77
C THR A 53 7.54 1.86 0.53
N ASN A 54 6.79 2.37 1.53
CA ASN A 54 6.13 3.69 1.44
C ASN A 54 7.11 4.82 1.02
N LYS A 55 8.40 4.70 1.41
CA LYS A 55 9.46 5.64 1.02
C LYS A 55 9.78 5.54 -0.47
N GLN A 56 9.97 4.33 -1.00
CA GLN A 56 10.21 4.10 -2.44
C GLN A 56 9.02 4.52 -3.30
N ILE A 57 7.79 4.15 -2.91
CA ILE A 57 6.56 4.60 -3.58
C ILE A 57 6.48 6.12 -3.59
N GLY A 58 6.82 6.78 -2.48
CA GLY A 58 6.89 8.24 -2.42
C GLY A 58 7.89 8.83 -3.41
N GLN A 59 9.10 8.27 -3.50
CA GLN A 59 10.10 8.70 -4.48
C GLN A 59 9.64 8.49 -5.93
N GLU A 60 9.08 7.33 -6.26
CA GLU A 60 8.60 6.98 -7.60
C GLU A 60 7.46 7.91 -8.08
N LEU A 61 6.58 8.33 -7.16
CA LEU A 61 5.43 9.19 -7.47
C LEU A 61 5.69 10.69 -7.25
N GLY A 62 6.86 11.07 -6.73
CA GLY A 62 7.21 12.46 -6.40
C GLY A 62 6.45 13.02 -5.19
N ILE A 63 6.06 12.18 -4.22
CA ILE A 63 5.29 12.56 -3.03
C ILE A 63 5.94 12.08 -1.73
N SER A 64 5.66 12.74 -0.61
CA SER A 64 6.12 12.29 0.70
C SER A 64 5.54 10.93 1.10
N HIS A 65 6.32 10.10 1.80
CA HIS A 65 5.85 8.82 2.36
C HIS A 65 4.57 8.95 3.20
N ARG A 66 4.45 10.06 3.96
CA ARG A 66 3.25 10.41 4.73
C ARG A 66 2.00 10.58 3.84
N THR A 67 2.18 11.08 2.62
CA THR A 67 1.11 11.18 1.62
C THR A 67 0.72 9.78 1.11
N VAL A 68 1.69 8.88 0.91
CA VAL A 68 1.44 7.46 0.58
C VAL A 68 0.61 6.78 1.68
N GLU A 69 0.88 7.06 2.96
CA GLU A 69 0.10 6.55 4.09
C GLU A 69 -1.34 7.09 4.11
N ILE A 70 -1.55 8.36 3.75
CA ILE A 70 -2.90 8.93 3.58
C ILE A 70 -3.64 8.24 2.42
N HIS A 71 -2.98 8.00 1.29
CA HIS A 71 -3.56 7.23 0.18
C HIS A 71 -3.90 5.80 0.60
N ARG A 72 -3.00 5.10 1.30
CA ARG A 72 -3.25 3.76 1.88
C ARG A 72 -4.43 3.76 2.85
N SER A 73 -4.58 4.78 3.69
CA SER A 73 -5.71 4.89 4.62
C SER A 73 -7.05 5.09 3.89
N ARG A 74 -7.04 5.84 2.78
CA ARG A 74 -8.22 6.00 1.91
C ARG A 74 -8.54 4.70 1.17
N LEU A 75 -7.53 4.05 0.59
CA LEU A 75 -7.63 2.73 -0.03
C LEU A 75 -8.22 1.68 0.92
N MET A 76 -7.73 1.62 2.16
CA MET A 76 -8.22 0.71 3.19
C MET A 76 -9.71 0.92 3.49
N ARG A 77 -10.16 2.17 3.67
CA ARG A 77 -11.59 2.46 3.85
C ARG A 77 -12.43 2.14 2.61
N LYS A 78 -11.91 2.40 1.40
CA LYS A 78 -12.59 2.18 0.12
C LYS A 78 -12.69 0.70 -0.27
N LEU A 79 -11.71 -0.11 0.12
CA LEU A 79 -11.63 -1.55 -0.15
C LEU A 79 -12.12 -2.42 1.02
N GLY A 80 -12.56 -1.81 2.14
CA GLY A 80 -13.02 -2.54 3.34
C GLY A 80 -11.90 -3.26 4.10
N ALA A 81 -10.64 -2.89 3.89
CA ALA A 81 -9.49 -3.55 4.50
C ALA A 81 -9.14 -2.95 5.87
N ALA A 82 -9.26 -3.74 6.94
CA ALA A 82 -8.88 -3.32 8.29
C ALA A 82 -7.36 -3.24 8.53
N THR A 83 -6.55 -3.93 7.73
CA THR A 83 -5.08 -3.99 7.88
C THR A 83 -4.36 -3.94 6.53
N LEU A 84 -3.04 -3.64 6.54
CA LEU A 84 -2.21 -3.74 5.33
C LEU A 84 -2.21 -5.17 4.76
N ALA A 85 -2.18 -6.20 5.61
CA ALA A 85 -2.24 -7.59 5.17
C ALA A 85 -3.57 -7.92 4.49
N GLY A 86 -4.70 -7.44 5.03
CA GLY A 86 -6.01 -7.57 4.39
C GLY A 86 -6.10 -6.80 3.07
N LEU A 87 -5.52 -5.60 3.02
CA LEU A 87 -5.42 -4.79 1.80
C LEU A 87 -4.63 -5.54 0.71
N LEU A 88 -3.46 -6.08 1.05
CA LEU A 88 -2.67 -6.91 0.13
C LEU A 88 -3.41 -8.19 -0.27
N GLY A 89 -4.16 -8.82 0.62
CA GLY A 89 -4.99 -9.99 0.31
C GLY A 89 -6.10 -9.74 -0.73
N ILE A 90 -6.63 -8.52 -0.80
CA ILE A 90 -7.61 -8.09 -1.83
C ILE A 90 -6.92 -7.74 -3.15
N ILE A 91 -5.72 -7.17 -3.06
CA ILE A 91 -4.97 -6.56 -4.16
C ILE A 91 -4.11 -7.58 -4.93
N LEU A 92 -3.34 -8.42 -4.24
CA LEU A 92 -2.43 -9.42 -4.84
C LEU A 92 -3.11 -10.36 -5.86
N PRO A 93 -4.30 -10.97 -5.59
CA PRO A 93 -4.98 -11.80 -6.58
C PRO A 93 -5.50 -11.00 -7.80
N GLN A 94 -5.41 -9.68 -7.77
CA GLN A 94 -5.80 -8.78 -8.86
C GLN A 94 -4.59 -8.04 -9.46
N ARG A 95 -3.36 -8.48 -9.18
CA ARG A 95 -2.11 -7.90 -9.68
C ARG A 95 -2.14 -7.61 -11.18
N ASP A 96 -2.39 -8.62 -12.02
CA ASP A 96 -2.42 -8.44 -13.48
C ASP A 96 -3.42 -7.37 -13.93
N ARG A 97 -4.59 -7.29 -13.26
CA ARG A 97 -5.55 -6.23 -13.52
C ARG A 97 -4.95 -4.88 -13.14
N ILE A 98 -4.39 -4.74 -11.95
CA ILE A 98 -3.76 -3.48 -11.49
C ILE A 98 -2.67 -3.02 -12.47
N ASP A 99 -1.75 -3.90 -12.84
CA ASP A 99 -0.67 -3.58 -13.77
C ASP A 99 -1.24 -3.16 -15.15
N ALA A 100 -2.32 -3.78 -15.64
CA ALA A 100 -3.03 -3.35 -16.84
C ALA A 100 -3.80 -2.01 -16.66
N LEU A 101 -4.43 -1.77 -15.50
CA LEU A 101 -5.14 -0.52 -15.17
C LEU A 101 -4.16 0.66 -14.95
N ILE A 102 -2.90 0.38 -14.62
CA ILE A 102 -1.80 1.35 -14.63
C ILE A 102 -1.33 1.56 -16.07
N ALA A 103 -1.03 0.50 -16.82
CA ALA A 103 -0.52 0.59 -18.19
C ALA A 103 -1.46 1.35 -19.14
N ARG A 104 -2.79 1.22 -18.99
CA ARG A 104 -3.79 1.99 -19.77
C ARG A 104 -3.70 3.50 -19.52
N HIS A 105 -3.31 3.94 -18.32
CA HIS A 105 -3.24 5.36 -17.96
C HIS A 105 -1.82 5.94 -18.08
N ALA A 106 -0.78 5.12 -17.86
CA ALA A 106 0.62 5.50 -18.02
C ALA A 106 0.97 5.89 -19.47
N ARG A 107 0.09 5.60 -20.44
CA ARG A 107 0.20 6.04 -21.84
C ARG A 107 -0.13 7.53 -22.05
N ALA A 108 -0.50 8.28 -21.01
CA ALA A 108 -0.55 9.74 -21.06
C ALA A 108 0.84 10.32 -20.69
N PRO A 109 1.63 10.84 -21.66
CA PRO A 109 2.84 11.58 -21.33
C PRO A 109 2.49 12.85 -20.55
N ARG A 110 3.38 13.24 -19.63
CA ARG A 110 3.38 14.59 -19.01
C ARG A 110 4.01 15.61 -19.95
#